data_AF-J7LJI1-F1
#
_entry.id   AF-J7LJI1-F1
#
_cell.length_a   1.000
_cell.length_b   1.000
_cell.length_c   1.000
_cell.angle_alpha   90.00
_cell.angle_beta   90.00
_cell.angle_gamma   90.00
#
_symmetry.space_group_name_H-M   'P 1'
#
loop_
_entity.id
_entity.type
_entity.pdbx_description
1 polymer ?
#
loop_
_entity_poly.entity_id
_entity_poly.type
_entity_poly.pdbx_seq_one_letter_code
_entity_poly.pdbx_strand_id
1 'polypeptide(L)'
;SSYARVNEFGFIETPYRKVDLETNSITEQIDYLTADEEDSYVVAQANSKLDENGRFLDDEVVCRFRGNNTVMAKEKMDYMDVSPKQVVSAATACIPFLENDDSNRALMGANMQRQAVPLMNPESPFVGTGMEHVAARDSGAAIV
;
A
#
# COMPACT_ATOMS: atom_id res chain seq x y z
N SER A 1 -3.02 7.75 -3.41
CA SER A 1 -2.62 6.60 -2.58
C SER A 1 -3.83 6.16 -1.78
N SER A 2 -4.07 4.85 -1.65
CA SER A 2 -5.28 4.28 -1.02
C SER A 2 -5.39 4.48 0.49
N TYR A 3 -4.26 4.70 1.19
CA TYR A 3 -4.22 4.80 2.66
C TYR A 3 -3.65 6.12 3.20
N ALA A 4 -3.27 7.04 2.30
CA ALA A 4 -2.73 8.32 2.69
C ALA A 4 -3.80 9.20 3.35
N ARG A 5 -3.42 9.95 4.37
CA ARG A 5 -4.27 10.94 5.05
C ARG A 5 -3.59 12.31 5.08
N VAL A 6 -4.37 13.37 5.26
CA VAL A 6 -3.85 14.73 5.47
C VAL A 6 -3.94 15.03 6.96
N ASN A 7 -2.84 15.45 7.58
CA ASN A 7 -2.81 15.82 8.99
C ASN A 7 -3.32 17.24 9.23
N GLU A 8 -3.41 17.66 10.50
CA GLU A 8 -3.95 18.97 10.88
C GLU A 8 -3.16 20.16 10.29
N PHE A 9 -1.89 19.93 9.95
CA PHE A 9 -1.00 20.93 9.36
C PHE A 9 -1.01 20.92 7.82
N GLY A 10 -1.78 20.03 7.20
CA GLY A 10 -1.88 19.90 5.74
C GLY A 10 -0.81 19.02 5.09
N PHE A 11 0.01 18.32 5.88
CA PHE A 11 0.98 17.37 5.34
C PHE A 11 0.34 16.01 5.07
N ILE A 12 0.84 15.33 4.04
CA ILE A 12 0.39 13.98 3.69
C ILE A 12 1.16 12.99 4.57
N GLU A 13 0.43 12.10 5.24
CA GLU A 13 0.96 11.01 6.05
C GLU A 13 0.55 9.66 5.47
N THR A 14 1.45 8.68 5.61
CA THR A 14 1.21 7.29 5.20
C THR A 14 1.33 6.38 6.42
N PRO A 15 0.48 5.34 6.55
CA PRO A 15 0.57 4.41 7.67
C PRO A 15 1.70 3.40 7.48
N TYR A 16 2.43 3.13 8.56
CA TYR A 16 3.47 2.12 8.65
C TYR A 16 3.28 1.27 9.91
N ARG A 17 3.63 -0.02 9.83
CA ARG A 17 3.67 -0.91 11.00
C ARG A 17 4.99 -0.74 11.71
N LYS A 18 4.95 -0.55 13.02
CA LYS A 18 6.16 -0.42 13.83
C LYS A 18 6.82 -1.77 14.07
N VAL A 19 8.15 -1.84 13.91
CA VAL A 19 8.96 -2.99 14.30
C VAL A 19 9.44 -2.80 15.73
N ASP A 20 9.27 -3.82 16.57
CA ASP A 20 9.86 -3.82 17.90
C ASP A 20 11.34 -4.21 17.81
N LEU A 21 12.22 -3.27 18.17
CA LEU A 21 13.68 -3.44 18.10
C LEU A 21 14.21 -4.46 19.12
N GLU A 22 13.48 -4.74 20.21
CA GLU A 22 13.91 -5.72 21.22
C GLU A 22 13.64 -7.16 20.76
N THR A 23 12.51 -7.38 20.10
CA THR A 23 12.05 -8.71 19.67
C THR A 23 12.25 -8.99 18.19
N ASN A 24 12.61 -7.96 17.41
CA ASN A 24 12.65 -7.94 15.94
C ASN A 24 11.35 -8.48 15.30
N SER A 25 10.21 -8.27 15.97
CA SER A 25 8.90 -8.65 15.46
C SER A 25 8.09 -7.42 15.07
N ILE A 26 7.30 -7.55 14.01
CA ILE A 26 6.39 -6.52 13.57
C ILE A 26 5.20 -6.48 14.52
N THR A 27 4.91 -5.29 15.01
CA THR A 27 3.78 -5.06 15.91
C THR A 27 2.49 -4.79 15.13
N GLU A 28 1.36 -4.80 15.84
CA GLU A 28 0.07 -4.34 15.32
C GLU A 28 -0.10 -2.82 15.47
N GLN A 29 0.90 -2.12 16.02
CA GLN A 29 0.88 -0.66 16.11
C GLN A 29 1.13 -0.05 14.74
N ILE A 30 0.20 0.79 14.30
CA ILE A 30 0.28 1.55 13.06
C ILE A 30 0.51 3.01 13.41
N ASP A 31 1.67 3.53 13.00
CA ASP A 31 2.00 4.94 13.12
C ASP A 31 1.92 5.58 11.73
N TYR A 32 1.42 6.81 11.69
CA TYR A 32 1.33 7.58 10.46
C TYR A 32 2.49 8.56 10.43
N LEU A 33 3.30 8.46 9.39
CA LEU A 33 4.52 9.25 9.25
C LEU A 33 4.38 10.21 8.08
N THR A 34 4.85 11.44 8.29
CA THR A 34 5.11 12.41 7.23
C THR A 34 6.38 12.03 6.46
N ALA A 35 6.58 12.63 5.28
CA ALA A 35 7.78 12.39 4.47
C ALA A 35 9.09 12.74 5.21
N ASP A 36 9.09 13.81 6.01
CA ASP A 36 10.27 14.23 6.78
C ASP A 36 10.59 13.24 7.92
N GLU A 37 9.56 12.63 8.52
CA GLU A 37 9.73 11.61 9.54
C GLU A 37 10.19 10.28 8.93
N GLU A 38 9.61 9.85 7.80
CA GLU A 38 10.00 8.64 7.06
C GLU A 38 11.50 8.63 6.73
N ASP A 39 12.07 9.77 6.34
CA ASP A 39 13.48 9.91 5.97
C ASP A 39 14.48 9.61 7.11
N SER A 40 14.00 9.58 8.36
CA SER A 40 14.80 9.23 9.53
C SER A 40 14.79 7.74 9.86
N TYR A 41 13.91 6.96 9.24
CA TYR A 41 13.68 5.55 9.56
C TYR A 41 13.98 4.62 8.38
N VAL A 42 14.30 3.36 8.68
CA VAL A 42 14.45 2.31 7.68
C VAL A 42 13.14 1.54 7.55
N VAL A 43 12.54 1.58 6.36
CA VAL A 43 11.23 0.98 6.08
C VAL A 43 11.37 -0.29 5.24
N ALA A 44 10.91 -1.42 5.77
CA ALA A 44 10.84 -2.69 5.05
C ALA A 44 9.64 -2.75 4.09
N GLN A 45 9.80 -3.45 2.96
CA GLN A 45 8.70 -3.65 2.01
C GLN A 45 7.64 -4.63 2.53
N ALA A 46 6.38 -4.39 2.18
CA ALA A 46 5.23 -5.22 2.60
C ALA A 46 5.26 -6.68 2.10
N ASN A 47 6.08 -6.99 1.09
CA ASN A 47 6.25 -8.33 0.53
C ASN A 47 7.36 -9.16 1.21
N SER A 48 8.01 -8.60 2.24
CA SER A 48 9.05 -9.29 3.01
C SER A 48 8.47 -10.52 3.70
N LYS A 49 9.21 -11.63 3.71
CA LYS A 49 8.74 -12.90 4.28
C LYS A 49 8.80 -12.87 5.80
N LEU A 50 7.68 -13.21 6.45
CA LEU A 50 7.53 -13.22 7.90
C LEU A 50 7.24 -14.63 8.42
N ASP A 51 7.66 -14.91 9.66
CA ASP A 51 7.26 -16.11 10.41
C ASP A 51 5.88 -15.94 11.05
N GLU A 52 5.38 -17.01 11.69
CA GLU A 52 4.09 -17.00 12.41
C GLU A 52 4.04 -16.01 13.59
N ASN A 53 5.19 -15.58 14.08
CA ASN A 53 5.33 -14.61 15.18
C ASN A 53 5.58 -13.18 14.67
N GLY A 54 5.52 -12.94 13.35
CA GLY A 54 5.73 -11.62 12.75
C GLY A 54 7.20 -11.18 12.67
N ARG A 55 8.16 -12.10 12.70
CA ARG A 55 9.60 -11.82 12.53
C ARG A 55 10.04 -12.04 11.09
N PHE A 56 11.03 -11.28 10.65
CA PHE A 56 11.63 -11.48 9.32
C PHE A 56 12.34 -12.84 9.23
N LEU A 57 12.00 -13.61 8.19
CA LEU A 57 12.61 -14.92 7.92
C LEU A 57 14.02 -14.78 7.33
N ASP A 58 14.22 -13.79 6.47
CA ASP A 58 15.48 -13.52 5.80
C ASP A 58 16.36 -12.59 6.67
N ASP A 59 17.66 -12.86 6.76
CA ASP A 59 18.60 -12.02 7.53
C ASP A 59 18.85 -10.66 6.86
N GLU A 60 18.74 -10.61 5.53
CA GLU A 60 18.84 -9.41 4.72
C GLU A 60 17.48 -9.10 4.09
N VAL A 61 16.96 -7.90 4.36
CA VAL A 61 15.65 -7.45 3.91
C VAL A 61 15.80 -6.23 2.99
N VAL A 62 15.02 -6.22 1.90
CA VAL A 62 14.95 -5.06 1.02
C VAL A 62 14.18 -3.96 1.72
N CYS A 63 14.83 -2.82 1.90
CA CYS A 63 14.27 -1.67 2.59
C CYS A 63 14.46 -0.38 1.79
N ARG A 64 13.75 0.65 2.23
CA ARG A 64 13.92 2.02 1.77
C ARG A 64 14.49 2.87 2.88
N PHE A 65 15.52 3.65 2.56
CA PHE A 65 16.10 4.63 3.45
C PHE A 65 16.45 5.89 2.67
N ARG A 66 15.89 7.05 3.09
CA ARG A 66 16.10 8.36 2.43
C ARG A 66 15.88 8.33 0.93
N GLY A 67 14.75 7.75 0.51
CA GLY A 67 14.37 7.60 -0.90
C GLY A 67 15.16 6.56 -1.70
N ASN A 68 16.19 5.92 -1.13
CA ASN A 68 16.97 4.90 -1.82
C ASN A 68 16.54 3.49 -1.38
N ASN A 69 16.37 2.60 -2.35
CA ASN A 69 16.15 1.18 -2.07
C ASN A 69 17.51 0.51 -1.84
N THR A 70 17.69 -0.08 -0.67
CA THR A 70 18.91 -0.79 -0.28
C THR A 70 18.54 -2.11 0.38
N VAL A 71 19.53 -2.96 0.61
CA VAL A 71 19.39 -4.18 1.41
C VAL A 71 20.09 -3.93 2.74
N MET A 72 19.42 -4.23 3.85
CA MET A 72 19.97 -4.09 5.19
C MET A 72 19.60 -5.31 6.04
N ALA A 73 20.37 -5.51 7.11
CA ALA A 73 20.08 -6.54 8.10
C ALA A 73 18.73 -6.28 8.76
N LYS A 74 17.98 -7.36 9.05
CA LYS A 74 16.63 -7.28 9.65
C LYS A 74 16.58 -6.52 10.98
N GLU A 75 17.67 -6.48 11.73
CA GLU A 75 17.77 -5.77 13.02
C GLU A 75 17.81 -4.24 12.88
N LYS A 76 18.00 -3.73 11.66
CA LYS A 76 18.01 -2.29 11.37
C LYS A 76 16.65 -1.77 10.89
N MET A 77 15.62 -2.61 10.85
CA MET A 77 14.28 -2.22 10.38
C MET A 77 13.52 -1.52 11.50
N ASP A 78 13.08 -0.29 11.27
CA ASP A 78 12.27 0.47 12.22
C ASP A 78 10.77 0.30 11.95
N TYR A 79 10.41 0.25 10.66
CA TYR A 79 9.03 0.19 10.19
C TYR A 79 8.86 -0.77 9.02
N MET A 80 7.62 -1.14 8.72
CA MET A 80 7.23 -1.93 7.55
C MET A 80 5.97 -1.36 6.90
N ASP A 81 5.93 -1.38 5.56
CA ASP A 81 4.74 -1.03 4.79
C ASP A 81 3.52 -1.88 5.19
N VAL A 82 2.33 -1.27 5.28
CA VAL A 82 1.10 -1.99 5.67
C VAL A 82 0.59 -2.88 4.54
N SER A 83 0.63 -2.38 3.31
CA SER A 83 0.10 -3.11 2.15
C SER A 83 0.75 -2.66 0.85
N PRO A 84 1.02 -3.56 -0.10
CA PRO A 84 1.46 -3.17 -1.44
C PRO A 84 0.47 -2.23 -2.16
N LYS A 85 -0.83 -2.31 -1.82
CA LYS A 85 -1.88 -1.45 -2.38
C LYS A 85 -1.79 0.02 -1.93
N GLN A 86 -0.93 0.33 -0.96
CA GLN A 86 -0.75 1.69 -0.45
C GLN A 86 -0.07 2.63 -1.44
N VAL A 87 0.71 2.08 -2.37
CA VAL A 87 1.46 2.88 -3.35
C VAL A 87 0.56 3.37 -4.48
N VAL A 88 -0.52 2.64 -4.78
CA VAL A 88 -1.39 2.90 -5.93
C VAL A 88 -2.65 3.69 -5.54
N SER A 89 -3.33 4.26 -6.55
CA SER A 89 -4.63 4.92 -6.37
C SER A 89 -5.78 3.93 -6.30
N ALA A 90 -6.95 4.34 -5.82
CA ALA A 90 -8.14 3.49 -5.79
C ALA A 90 -8.53 2.96 -7.19
N ALA A 91 -8.45 3.80 -8.23
CA ALA A 91 -8.75 3.37 -9.60
C ALA A 91 -7.72 2.36 -10.13
N THR A 92 -6.43 2.63 -9.92
CA THR A 92 -5.35 1.70 -10.31
C THR A 92 -5.44 0.38 -9.55
N ALA A 93 -5.87 0.41 -8.29
CA ALA A 93 -6.05 -0.77 -7.46
C ALA A 93 -7.19 -1.70 -7.93
N CYS A 94 -8.10 -1.22 -8.80
CA CYS A 94 -9.13 -2.04 -9.45
C CYS A 94 -8.64 -2.80 -10.70
N ILE A 95 -7.37 -2.63 -11.09
CA ILE A 95 -6.78 -3.36 -12.24
C ILE A 95 -6.16 -4.67 -11.73
N PRO A 96 -6.65 -5.85 -12.15
CA PRO A 96 -6.03 -7.13 -11.82
C PRO A 96 -4.70 -7.31 -12.56
N PHE A 97 -3.75 -8.05 -11.97
CA PHE A 97 -2.46 -8.38 -12.57
C PHE A 97 -1.59 -7.17 -12.96
N LEU A 98 -1.75 -6.05 -12.26
CA LEU A 98 -1.03 -4.80 -12.49
C LEU A 98 0.49 -4.98 -12.54
N GLU A 99 1.03 -5.91 -11.76
CA GLU A 99 2.45 -6.25 -11.70
C GLU A 99 3.02 -6.81 -13.02
N ASN A 100 2.15 -7.25 -13.94
CA ASN A 100 2.53 -7.79 -15.24
C ASN A 100 2.38 -6.77 -16.39
N ASP A 101 1.80 -5.60 -16.11
CA ASP A 101 1.58 -4.53 -17.09
C ASP A 101 2.64 -3.44 -16.97
N ASP A 102 2.97 -2.79 -18.09
CA ASP A 102 3.85 -1.62 -18.06
C ASP A 102 3.11 -0.37 -17.53
N SER A 103 3.89 0.56 -16.97
CA SER A 103 3.36 1.76 -16.33
C SER A 103 2.50 2.65 -17.25
N ASN A 104 2.80 2.71 -18.55
CA ASN A 104 2.03 3.53 -19.48
C ASN A 104 0.66 2.90 -19.76
N ARG A 105 0.60 1.58 -19.92
CA ARG A 105 -0.65 0.84 -20.07
C ARG A 105 -1.50 0.88 -18.80
N ALA A 106 -0.88 0.72 -17.63
CA ALA A 106 -1.56 0.88 -16.36
C ALA A 106 -2.19 2.29 -16.21
N LEU A 107 -1.45 3.33 -16.59
CA LEU A 107 -1.94 4.71 -16.59
C LEU A 107 -3.14 4.90 -17.54
N MET A 108 -3.04 4.38 -18.77
CA MET A 108 -4.13 4.42 -19.73
C MET A 108 -5.36 3.67 -19.21
N GLY A 109 -5.18 2.46 -18.67
CA GLY A 109 -6.26 1.64 -18.11
C GLY A 109 -7.01 2.36 -16.99
N ALA A 110 -6.30 2.94 -16.03
CA ALA A 110 -6.91 3.69 -14.93
C ALA A 110 -7.68 4.94 -15.42
N ASN A 111 -7.20 5.59 -16.49
CA ASN A 111 -7.89 6.73 -17.09
C ASN A 111 -9.14 6.32 -17.88
N MET A 112 -9.07 5.21 -18.62
CA MET A 112 -10.19 4.67 -19.38
C MET A 112 -11.33 4.22 -18.46
N GLN A 113 -11.03 3.64 -17.30
CA GLN A 113 -12.06 3.25 -16.31
C GLN A 113 -12.95 4.43 -15.89
N ARG A 114 -12.39 5.64 -15.78
CA ARG A 114 -13.16 6.85 -15.41
C ARG A 114 -14.03 7.40 -16.54
N GLN A 115 -13.86 6.91 -17.76
CA GLN A 115 -14.65 7.30 -18.93
C GLN A 115 -15.73 6.26 -19.27
N ALA A 116 -15.75 5.13 -18.57
CA ALA A 116 -16.76 4.10 -18.77
C ALA A 116 -18.17 4.64 -18.47
N VAL A 117 -19.13 4.32 -19.34
CA VAL A 117 -20.52 4.73 -19.19
C VAL A 117 -21.31 3.60 -18.54
N PRO A 118 -22.16 3.88 -17.54
CA PRO A 118 -23.03 2.87 -16.92
C PRO A 118 -23.96 2.19 -17.95
N LEU A 119 -24.06 0.86 -17.88
CA LEU A 119 -24.95 0.07 -18.72
C LEU A 119 -26.34 -0.06 -18.08
N MET A 120 -27.35 -0.44 -18.88
CA MET A 120 -28.72 -0.71 -18.40
C MET A 120 -28.78 -1.89 -17.41
N ASN A 121 -27.95 -2.93 -17.62
CA ASN A 121 -27.84 -4.09 -16.76
C ASN A 121 -26.35 -4.36 -16.47
N PRO A 122 -25.77 -3.77 -15.41
CA PRO A 122 -24.38 -3.98 -15.06
C PRO A 122 -24.16 -5.36 -14.44
N GLU A 123 -23.01 -5.97 -14.71
CA GLU A 123 -22.59 -7.24 -14.13
C GLU A 123 -21.24 -7.07 -13.42
N SER A 124 -21.04 -7.83 -12.34
CA SER A 124 -19.76 -7.83 -11.62
C SER A 124 -18.65 -8.50 -12.44
N PRO A 125 -17.40 -7.99 -12.39
CA PRO A 125 -16.30 -8.66 -13.08
C PRO A 125 -16.05 -10.05 -12.50
N PHE A 126 -15.84 -11.04 -13.36
CA PHE A 126 -15.47 -12.40 -12.93
C PHE A 126 -14.09 -12.46 -12.26
N VAL A 127 -13.18 -11.58 -12.67
CA VAL A 127 -11.84 -11.42 -12.09
C VAL A 127 -11.74 -10.01 -11.53
N GLY A 128 -11.71 -9.90 -10.20
CA GLY A 128 -11.64 -8.63 -9.48
C GLY A 128 -10.49 -8.59 -8.48
N THR A 129 -10.29 -7.43 -7.88
CA THR A 129 -9.19 -7.14 -6.95
C THR A 129 -9.64 -7.01 -5.48
N GLY A 130 -10.97 -6.95 -5.27
CA GLY A 130 -11.62 -6.66 -4.00
C GLY A 130 -11.77 -5.17 -3.71
N MET A 131 -11.13 -4.28 -4.49
CA MET A 131 -11.27 -2.84 -4.35
C MET A 131 -12.63 -2.33 -4.84
N GLU A 132 -13.30 -3.08 -5.71
CA GLU A 132 -14.56 -2.70 -6.35
C GLU A 132 -15.68 -2.49 -5.31
N HIS A 133 -15.74 -3.34 -4.29
CA HIS A 133 -16.73 -3.23 -3.22
C HIS A 133 -16.50 -1.96 -2.38
N VAL A 134 -15.25 -1.70 -1.97
CA VAL A 134 -14.89 -0.51 -1.18
C VAL A 134 -15.17 0.75 -1.99
N ALA A 135 -14.76 0.78 -3.26
CA ALA A 135 -15.00 1.91 -4.16
C ALA A 135 -16.50 2.18 -4.34
N ALA A 136 -17.33 1.15 -4.54
CA ALA A 136 -18.77 1.31 -4.68
C ALA A 136 -19.42 1.84 -3.39
N ARG A 137 -19.05 1.26 -2.23
CA ARG A 137 -19.54 1.68 -0.91
C ARG A 137 -19.19 3.12 -0.59
N ASP A 138 -17.94 3.52 -0.82
CA ASP A 138 -17.41 4.83 -0.43
C ASP A 138 -17.71 5.91 -1.47
N SER A 139 -18.17 5.55 -2.67
CA SER A 139 -18.55 6.51 -3.72
C SER A 139 -19.76 7.38 -3.35
N GLY A 140 -20.57 6.96 -2.37
CA GLY A 140 -21.83 7.61 -2.03
C GLY A 140 -22.96 7.42 -3.07
N ALA A 141 -22.75 6.60 -4.10
CA ALA A 141 -23.75 6.30 -5.13
C ALA A 141 -24.74 5.20 -4.72
N ALA A 142 -24.42 4.41 -3.69
CA ALA A 142 -25.25 3.32 -3.18
C ALA A 142 -25.81 3.65 -1.79
N ILE A 143 -26.99 3.11 -1.49
CA ILE A 143 -27.49 3.04 -0.11
C ILE A 143 -26.90 1.76 0.50
N VAL A 144 -26.16 1.92 1.59
CA VAL A 144 -25.42 0.86 2.29
C VAL A 144 -26.17 0.41 3.53
#